data_AF-A0A2Z4NC99-F1
#
_entry.id   AF-A0A2Z4NC99-F1
#
_cell.length_a   1.000
_cell.length_b   1.000
_cell.length_c   1.000
_cell.angle_alpha   90.00
_cell.angle_beta   90.00
_cell.angle_gamma   90.00
#
_symmetry.space_group_name_H-M   'P 1'
#
loop_
_entity.id
_entity.type
_entity.pdbx_description
1 polymer ?
#
loop_
_entity_poly.entity_id
_entity_poly.type
_entity_poly.pdbx_seq_one_letter_code
_entity_poly.pdbx_strand_id
1 'polypeptide(L)'
;MKKQTNNLIKKSKKQYALQICLWTFIPIGVVASVGGAIYFLHKNSRPLEKKHLSPEEFIKLCEKIELSPVLDITQNANTIYDNFQKAKSFKTIKPESRNNSESDNKEDDIDKNDINAFDPHRTLSIYVSNNLTFENQRQLVVEYLDLKKVVEDENMLEIFFTVKLNYEYTKGVFEWKKYQGTEKSKYYYKGSRKIKFVSLSEDWDSNPEFLRLLNERSEEIAKIIRHRDSPEDGTGEQWFNSEEFRNQVFEWFKKLVLDSNAQPDLYDKESFDIIPYLKNDNFVVWIPNKGLNNLQIDYQYRSKQNSEILSEGRRKIFTIQNV
;
A
#
# COMPACT_ATOMS: atom_id res chain seq x y z
N MET A 1 44.64 -53.94 -50.97
CA MET A 1 44.31 -52.58 -51.44
C MET A 1 42.80 -52.34 -51.35
N LYS A 2 42.33 -51.62 -50.34
CA LYS A 2 40.99 -51.03 -50.31
C LYS A 2 41.17 -49.52 -50.37
N LYS A 3 40.76 -48.88 -51.48
CA LYS A 3 40.74 -47.42 -51.61
C LYS A 3 39.72 -46.86 -50.61
N GLN A 4 40.20 -46.13 -49.61
CA GLN A 4 39.33 -45.23 -48.84
C GLN A 4 38.97 -44.06 -49.76
N THR A 5 37.76 -44.10 -50.31
CA THR A 5 37.13 -42.95 -50.94
C THR A 5 36.74 -41.97 -49.83
N ASN A 6 37.53 -40.90 -49.70
CA ASN A 6 37.14 -39.72 -48.94
C ASN A 6 35.91 -39.10 -49.62
N ASN A 7 34.72 -39.52 -49.21
CA ASN A 7 33.47 -38.84 -49.52
C ASN A 7 33.45 -37.52 -48.73
N LEU A 8 34.10 -36.50 -49.28
CA LEU A 8 33.80 -35.11 -48.92
C LEU A 8 32.36 -34.84 -49.35
N ILE A 9 31.43 -35.03 -48.43
CA ILE A 9 30.03 -34.60 -48.59
C ILE A 9 30.10 -33.10 -48.89
N LYS A 10 29.89 -32.72 -50.16
CA LYS A 10 29.78 -31.32 -50.58
C LYS A 10 28.60 -30.72 -49.84
N LYS A 11 28.87 -29.99 -48.74
CA LYS A 11 27.85 -29.26 -47.99
C LYS A 11 27.10 -28.34 -48.95
N SER A 12 25.76 -28.31 -48.82
CA SER A 12 24.95 -27.47 -49.70
C SER A 12 25.32 -25.99 -49.50
N LYS A 13 25.15 -25.15 -50.54
CA LYS A 13 25.45 -23.71 -50.45
C LYS A 13 24.79 -23.04 -49.24
N LYS A 14 23.61 -23.51 -48.82
CA LYS A 14 22.89 -23.06 -47.62
C LYS A 14 23.61 -23.43 -46.31
N GLN A 15 24.16 -24.64 -46.22
CA GLN A 15 24.93 -25.07 -45.04
C GLN A 15 26.26 -24.33 -44.91
N TYR A 16 26.91 -24.00 -46.04
CA TYR A 16 28.12 -23.18 -46.02
C TYR A 16 27.84 -21.73 -45.60
N ALA A 17 26.76 -21.13 -46.11
CA ALA A 17 26.31 -19.80 -45.69
C ALA A 17 25.93 -19.75 -44.20
N LEU A 18 25.21 -20.76 -43.70
CA LEU A 18 24.86 -20.86 -42.28
C LEU A 18 26.11 -21.03 -41.40
N GLN A 19 27.10 -21.80 -41.86
CA GLN A 19 28.37 -21.96 -41.16
C GLN A 19 29.13 -20.63 -41.11
N ILE A 20 29.22 -19.88 -42.22
CA ILE A 20 29.82 -18.54 -42.25
C ILE A 20 29.09 -17.59 -41.28
N CYS A 21 27.75 -17.55 -41.32
CA CYS A 21 26.97 -16.72 -40.41
C CYS A 21 27.21 -17.10 -38.94
N LEU A 22 27.26 -18.39 -38.60
CA LEU A 22 27.56 -18.83 -37.23
C LEU A 22 28.97 -18.41 -36.79
N TRP A 23 29.97 -18.55 -37.67
CA TRP A 23 31.35 -18.16 -37.39
C TRP A 23 31.57 -16.64 -37.32
N THR A 24 30.68 -15.82 -37.87
CA THR A 24 30.75 -14.36 -37.74
C THR A 24 29.89 -13.82 -36.60
N PHE A 25 28.63 -14.25 -36.49
CA PHE A 25 27.72 -13.68 -35.49
C PHE A 25 27.98 -14.17 -34.07
N ILE A 26 28.43 -15.41 -33.87
CA ILE A 26 28.72 -15.91 -32.51
C ILE A 26 29.88 -15.13 -31.88
N PRO A 27 31.05 -14.97 -32.54
CA PRO A 27 32.14 -14.18 -31.97
C PRO A 27 31.76 -12.72 -31.73
N ILE A 28 31.00 -12.10 -32.63
CA ILE A 28 30.50 -10.72 -32.46
C ILE A 28 29.61 -10.63 -31.21
N GLY A 29 28.69 -11.58 -31.03
CA GLY A 29 27.81 -11.63 -29.85
C GLY A 29 28.58 -11.81 -28.54
N VAL A 30 29.61 -12.67 -28.54
CA VAL A 30 30.48 -12.86 -27.36
C VAL A 30 31.27 -11.59 -27.05
N VAL A 31 31.92 -10.98 -28.06
CA VAL A 31 32.69 -9.73 -27.87
C VAL A 31 31.78 -8.58 -27.43
N ALA A 32 30.57 -8.46 -27.99
CA ALA A 32 29.60 -7.46 -27.58
C ALA A 32 29.12 -7.68 -26.13
N SER A 33 28.90 -8.93 -25.73
CA SER A 33 28.48 -9.28 -24.37
C SER A 33 29.61 -9.00 -23.36
N VAL A 34 30.84 -9.40 -23.66
CA VAL A 34 32.01 -9.14 -22.81
C VAL A 34 32.32 -7.64 -22.76
N GLY A 35 32.29 -6.95 -23.90
CA GLY A 35 32.49 -5.50 -23.98
C GLY A 35 31.40 -4.73 -23.21
N GLY A 36 30.15 -5.16 -23.31
CA GLY A 36 29.04 -4.62 -22.53
C GLY A 36 29.25 -4.83 -21.02
N ALA A 37 29.61 -6.05 -20.61
CA ALA A 37 29.89 -6.34 -19.19
C ALA A 37 31.07 -5.52 -18.64
N ILE A 38 32.16 -5.38 -19.40
CA ILE A 38 33.31 -4.55 -19.04
C ILE A 38 32.91 -3.08 -18.96
N TYR A 39 32.10 -2.58 -19.90
CA TYR A 39 31.60 -1.20 -19.87
C TYR A 39 30.74 -0.94 -18.63
N PHE A 40 29.81 -1.83 -18.29
CA PHE A 40 29.00 -1.69 -17.08
C PHE A 40 29.84 -1.76 -15.82
N LEU A 41 30.79 -2.69 -15.74
CA LEU A 41 31.73 -2.78 -14.63
C LEU A 41 32.57 -1.49 -14.50
N HIS A 42 33.12 -0.99 -15.60
CA HIS A 42 33.91 0.25 -15.61
C HIS A 42 33.07 1.48 -15.24
N LYS A 43 31.83 1.58 -15.78
CA LYS A 43 30.91 2.68 -15.46
C LYS A 43 30.50 2.67 -13.99
N ASN A 44 30.21 1.50 -13.43
CA ASN A 44 29.76 1.34 -12.04
C ASN A 44 30.91 1.35 -11.02
N SER A 45 32.16 1.15 -11.46
CA SER A 45 33.36 1.22 -10.59
C SER A 45 33.95 2.63 -10.48
N ARG A 46 33.45 3.62 -11.24
CA ARG A 46 33.88 5.01 -11.09
C ARG A 46 33.48 5.52 -9.71
N PRO A 47 34.39 6.15 -8.96
CA PRO A 47 34.05 6.72 -7.66
C PRO A 47 32.94 7.75 -7.85
N LEU A 48 31.84 7.58 -7.13
CA LEU A 48 30.72 8.52 -7.13
C LEU A 48 31.23 9.91 -6.77
N GLU A 49 31.07 10.86 -7.68
CA GLU A 49 31.37 12.26 -7.40
C GLU A 49 30.32 12.80 -6.44
N LYS A 50 30.69 12.86 -5.15
CA LYS A 50 29.80 13.32 -4.10
C LYS A 50 29.68 14.83 -4.18
N LYS A 51 28.46 15.33 -4.34
CA LYS A 51 28.16 16.77 -4.27
C LYS A 51 28.48 17.30 -2.88
N HIS A 52 29.05 18.49 -2.80
CA HIS A 52 29.26 19.15 -1.51
C HIS A 52 28.00 19.91 -1.08
N LEU A 53 27.67 19.83 0.21
CA LEU A 53 26.56 20.56 0.81
C LEU A 53 27.04 21.24 2.10
N SER A 54 26.88 22.55 2.20
CA SER A 54 27.18 23.28 3.43
C SER A 54 26.08 23.07 4.50
N PRO A 55 26.37 23.28 5.81
CA PRO A 55 25.36 23.17 6.86
C PRO A 55 24.18 24.13 6.67
N GLU A 56 24.44 25.35 6.18
CA GLU A 56 23.40 26.35 5.93
C GLU A 56 22.47 25.95 4.79
N GLU A 57 23.03 25.41 3.69
CA GLU A 57 22.25 24.87 2.59
C GLU A 57 21.43 23.65 3.01
N PHE A 58 22.01 22.79 3.86
CA PHE A 58 21.31 21.65 4.43
C PHE A 58 20.07 22.07 5.21
N ILE A 59 20.20 23.04 6.12
CA ILE A 59 19.06 23.54 6.90
C ILE A 59 18.00 24.16 5.98
N LYS A 60 18.41 24.98 5.00
CA LYS A 60 17.48 25.56 4.01
C LYS A 60 16.73 24.51 3.19
N LEU A 61 17.38 23.40 2.85
CA LEU A 61 16.72 22.28 2.18
C LEU A 61 15.74 21.57 3.11
N CYS A 62 16.11 21.37 4.38
CA CYS A 62 15.24 20.73 5.38
C CYS A 62 13.98 21.54 5.68
N GLU A 63 14.09 22.87 5.77
CA GLU A 63 12.95 23.76 6.04
C GLU A 63 11.89 23.72 4.93
N LYS A 64 12.32 23.51 3.68
CA LYS A 64 11.46 23.39 2.50
C LYS A 64 10.77 22.04 2.35
N ILE A 65 11.06 21.08 3.24
CA ILE A 65 10.39 19.78 3.21
C ILE A 65 8.94 19.98 3.63
N GLU A 66 8.07 19.64 2.70
CA GLU A 66 6.64 19.54 2.90
C GLU A 66 6.26 18.07 2.91
N LEU A 67 5.31 17.73 3.77
CA LEU A 67 4.74 16.40 3.85
C LEU A 67 3.29 16.47 3.38
N SER A 68 2.89 15.46 2.62
CA SER A 68 1.55 15.32 2.08
C SER A 68 1.03 13.91 2.30
N PRO A 69 -0.28 13.70 2.43
CA PRO A 69 -0.83 12.36 2.36
C PRO A 69 -0.47 11.75 1.00
N VAL A 70 -0.24 10.44 0.97
CA VAL A 70 -0.19 9.69 -0.29
C VAL A 70 -1.56 9.78 -0.97
N LEU A 71 -1.59 9.78 -2.31
CA LEU A 71 -2.84 9.79 -3.07
C LEU A 71 -3.64 8.51 -2.77
N ASP A 72 -4.98 8.60 -2.77
CA ASP A 72 -5.91 7.46 -2.61
C ASP A 72 -5.89 6.76 -1.24
N ILE A 73 -5.75 7.51 -0.16
CA ILE A 73 -5.91 6.95 1.19
C ILE A 73 -7.40 6.65 1.44
N THR A 74 -7.67 5.41 1.86
CA THR A 74 -9.01 4.93 2.26
C THR A 74 -9.28 5.11 3.75
N GLN A 75 -8.23 5.22 4.56
CA GLN A 75 -8.31 5.34 6.02
C GLN A 75 -8.35 6.80 6.46
N ASN A 76 -9.23 7.15 7.39
CA ASN A 76 -9.21 8.47 8.02
C ASN A 76 -8.03 8.60 9.00
N ALA A 77 -7.78 9.83 9.47
CA ALA A 77 -6.70 10.14 10.41
C ALA A 77 -6.77 9.31 11.71
N ASN A 78 -7.97 9.05 12.24
CA ASN A 78 -8.16 8.27 13.46
C ASN A 78 -7.75 6.81 13.27
N THR A 79 -8.22 6.16 12.19
CA THR A 79 -7.84 4.79 11.84
C THR A 79 -6.33 4.67 11.67
N ILE A 80 -5.69 5.61 10.96
CA ILE A 80 -4.23 5.64 10.78
C ILE A 80 -3.51 5.72 12.14
N TYR A 81 -3.96 6.62 13.01
CA TYR A 81 -3.38 6.78 14.34
C TYR A 81 -3.50 5.49 15.18
N ASP A 82 -4.70 4.93 15.25
CA ASP A 82 -4.97 3.76 16.09
C ASP A 82 -4.19 2.54 15.59
N ASN A 83 -4.11 2.34 14.27
CA ASN A 83 -3.30 1.28 13.65
C ASN A 83 -1.82 1.45 13.97
N PHE A 84 -1.28 2.67 13.91
CA PHE A 84 0.11 2.93 14.26
C PHE A 84 0.39 2.67 15.74
N GLN A 85 -0.47 3.13 16.66
CA GLN A 85 -0.29 2.86 18.09
C GLN A 85 -0.38 1.37 18.41
N LYS A 86 -1.28 0.66 17.73
CA LYS A 86 -1.40 -0.80 17.84
C LYS A 86 -0.13 -1.51 17.35
N ALA A 87 0.41 -1.12 16.20
CA ALA A 87 1.68 -1.67 15.69
C ALA A 87 2.86 -1.36 16.63
N LYS A 88 2.89 -0.16 17.22
CA LYS A 88 3.88 0.26 18.22
C LYS A 88 3.80 -0.57 19.51
N SER A 89 2.59 -0.91 19.97
CA SER A 89 2.35 -1.62 21.24
C SER A 89 2.55 -3.14 21.15
N PHE A 90 2.33 -3.78 20.00
CA PHE A 90 2.61 -5.21 19.80
C PHE A 90 4.06 -5.61 20.10
N LYS A 91 5.01 -4.67 20.06
CA LYS A 91 6.42 -4.89 20.43
C LYS A 91 6.69 -4.81 21.94
N THR A 92 5.83 -4.14 22.71
CA THR A 92 6.01 -4.00 24.17
C THR A 92 5.69 -5.30 24.91
N ILE A 93 4.89 -6.19 24.31
CA ILE A 93 4.63 -7.55 24.80
C ILE A 93 5.77 -8.46 24.34
N LYS A 94 6.96 -8.32 24.94
CA LYS A 94 7.94 -9.42 24.91
C LYS A 94 7.39 -10.59 25.73
N PRO A 95 7.52 -11.85 25.27
CA PRO A 95 7.06 -13.01 26.01
C PRO A 95 7.79 -13.04 27.36
N GLU A 96 7.04 -13.13 28.44
CA GLU A 96 7.58 -13.46 29.75
C GLU A 96 8.40 -14.76 29.63
N SER A 97 9.64 -14.68 30.07
CA SER A 97 10.39 -15.73 30.75
C SER A 97 10.11 -17.18 30.30
N ARG A 98 10.98 -17.69 29.42
CA ARG A 98 11.44 -19.09 29.56
C ARG A 98 12.90 -19.07 30.00
N ASN A 99 13.07 -19.04 31.32
CA ASN A 99 14.31 -19.49 31.94
C ASN A 99 14.56 -20.96 31.61
N ASN A 100 15.85 -21.27 31.48
CA ASN A 100 16.52 -22.57 31.45
C ASN A 100 16.60 -23.29 30.10
N SER A 101 17.75 -23.12 29.44
CA SER A 101 18.78 -24.17 29.47
C SER A 101 20.10 -23.63 28.89
N GLU A 102 21.17 -23.81 29.67
CA GLU A 102 22.56 -23.69 29.23
C GLU A 102 22.83 -24.58 28.01
N SER A 103 23.50 -24.04 27.00
CA SER A 103 24.55 -24.77 26.29
C SER A 103 25.37 -23.80 25.44
N ASP A 104 26.64 -23.69 25.78
CA ASP A 104 27.69 -23.11 24.95
C ASP A 104 27.70 -23.79 23.57
N ASN A 105 27.56 -22.99 22.51
CA ASN A 105 28.32 -23.10 21.26
C ASN A 105 28.08 -21.84 20.41
N LYS A 106 29.18 -21.14 20.11
CA LYS A 106 29.23 -20.02 19.17
C LYS A 106 29.44 -20.57 17.76
N GLU A 107 28.53 -20.26 16.85
CA GLU A 107 28.80 -19.76 15.49
C GLU A 107 27.48 -19.50 14.75
N ASP A 108 27.32 -18.26 14.28
CA ASP A 108 26.45 -17.79 13.20
C ASP A 108 24.95 -18.15 13.23
N ASP A 109 24.27 -17.87 14.35
CA ASP A 109 22.84 -17.58 14.29
C ASP A 109 22.64 -16.08 14.06
N ILE A 110 22.41 -15.71 12.79
CA ILE A 110 21.75 -14.45 12.44
C ILE A 110 20.43 -14.43 13.24
N ASP A 111 20.35 -13.47 14.15
CA ASP A 111 19.27 -13.21 15.08
C ASP A 111 17.90 -13.15 14.36
N LYS A 112 17.28 -14.33 14.16
CA LYS A 112 15.95 -14.47 13.54
C LYS A 112 14.83 -13.86 14.38
N ASN A 113 15.14 -13.30 15.54
CA ASN A 113 14.17 -12.61 16.40
C ASN A 113 13.95 -11.13 16.04
N ASP A 114 14.75 -10.52 15.16
CA ASP A 114 14.64 -9.08 14.84
C ASP A 114 13.73 -8.77 13.63
N ILE A 115 13.14 -9.79 13.01
CA ILE A 115 12.30 -9.65 11.80
C ILE A 115 11.00 -8.85 12.07
N ASN A 116 10.62 -8.65 13.34
CA ASN A 116 9.37 -7.96 13.72
C ASN A 116 9.58 -6.70 14.57
N ALA A 117 10.77 -6.07 14.51
CA ALA A 117 10.93 -4.76 15.11
C ALA A 117 10.04 -3.72 14.39
N PHE A 118 9.03 -3.20 15.10
CA PHE A 118 8.25 -2.06 14.62
C PHE A 118 9.18 -0.93 14.13
N ASP A 119 9.01 -0.55 12.86
CA ASP A 119 9.75 0.51 12.18
C ASP A 119 8.78 1.65 11.86
N PRO A 120 8.82 2.76 12.62
CA PRO A 120 7.95 3.91 12.41
C PRO A 120 8.07 4.49 11.00
N HIS A 121 9.27 4.50 10.43
CA HIS A 121 9.50 5.07 9.10
C HIS A 121 8.81 4.22 8.03
N ARG A 122 8.96 2.89 8.10
CA ARG A 122 8.29 1.98 7.18
C ARG A 122 6.77 2.02 7.30
N THR A 123 6.23 2.16 8.51
CA THR A 123 4.77 2.26 8.69
C THR A 123 4.24 3.59 8.17
N LEU A 124 4.91 4.71 8.47
CA LEU A 124 4.44 6.04 8.08
C LEU A 124 4.63 6.33 6.58
N SER A 125 5.62 5.72 5.94
CA SER A 125 5.86 5.92 4.50
C SER A 125 4.76 5.37 3.60
N ILE A 126 3.88 4.51 4.13
CA ILE A 126 2.67 4.05 3.44
C ILE A 126 1.66 5.21 3.29
N TYR A 127 1.61 6.10 4.27
CA TYR A 127 0.61 7.16 4.36
C TYR A 127 1.16 8.54 4.00
N VAL A 128 2.47 8.76 4.14
CA VAL A 128 3.10 10.08 4.03
C VAL A 128 4.12 10.12 2.91
N SER A 129 3.91 11.05 1.99
CA SER A 129 4.86 11.44 0.95
C SER A 129 5.56 12.75 1.30
N ASN A 130 6.70 13.01 0.68
CA ASN A 130 7.43 14.28 0.79
C ASN A 130 7.64 14.89 -0.59
N ASN A 131 7.83 16.21 -0.64
CA ASN A 131 8.06 16.98 -1.87
C ASN A 131 9.52 16.92 -2.38
N LEU A 132 10.36 16.00 -1.89
CA LEU A 132 11.76 15.96 -2.27
C LEU A 132 11.93 15.45 -3.70
N THR A 133 12.72 16.17 -4.50
CA THR A 133 13.17 15.71 -5.81
C THR A 133 14.14 14.54 -5.67
N PHE A 134 14.33 13.78 -6.74
CA PHE A 134 15.33 12.69 -6.79
C PHE A 134 16.72 13.16 -6.33
N GLU A 135 17.16 14.34 -6.76
CA GLU A 135 18.45 14.90 -6.36
C GLU A 135 18.53 15.21 -4.86
N ASN A 136 17.42 15.68 -4.26
CA ASN A 136 17.37 15.93 -2.83
C ASN A 136 17.31 14.61 -2.04
N GLN A 137 16.58 13.59 -2.51
CA GLN A 137 16.53 12.26 -1.89
C GLN A 137 17.88 11.54 -1.93
N ARG A 138 18.70 11.79 -2.96
CA ARG A 138 20.09 11.30 -2.98
C ARG A 138 20.95 11.99 -1.93
N GLN A 139 20.66 13.25 -1.61
CA GLN A 139 21.45 14.06 -0.68
C GLN A 139 21.03 13.91 0.78
N LEU A 140 19.76 13.64 1.01
CA LEU A 140 19.12 13.68 2.32
C LEU A 140 18.46 12.34 2.63
N VAL A 141 18.57 11.91 3.87
CA VAL A 141 17.83 10.76 4.40
C VAL A 141 16.75 11.29 5.33
N VAL A 142 15.49 11.13 4.94
CA VAL A 142 14.32 11.48 5.77
C VAL A 142 13.84 10.23 6.48
N GLU A 143 13.70 10.31 7.80
CA GLU A 143 13.25 9.22 8.66
C GLU A 143 12.07 9.70 9.49
N TYR A 144 10.94 8.99 9.41
CA TYR A 144 9.74 9.32 10.19
C TYR A 144 9.84 8.62 11.55
N LEU A 145 9.53 9.34 12.61
CA LEU A 145 9.78 8.89 13.99
C LEU A 145 8.52 8.50 14.73
N ASP A 146 7.48 9.34 14.65
CA ASP A 146 6.26 9.19 15.44
C ASP A 146 5.12 9.99 14.82
N LEU A 147 3.91 9.75 15.32
CA LEU A 147 2.72 10.51 14.98
C LEU A 147 1.89 10.88 16.21
N LYS A 148 1.19 12.02 16.15
CA LYS A 148 0.25 12.48 17.19
C LYS A 148 -1.05 12.98 16.58
N LYS A 149 -2.16 12.83 17.30
CA LYS A 149 -3.43 13.49 16.97
C LYS A 149 -3.29 14.99 17.21
N VAL A 150 -3.90 15.79 16.34
CA VAL A 150 -4.06 17.24 16.53
C VAL A 150 -5.38 17.47 17.25
N VAL A 151 -5.35 18.14 18.41
CA VAL A 151 -6.55 18.32 19.25
C VAL A 151 -7.62 19.17 18.56
N GLU A 152 -7.19 20.07 17.68
CA GLU A 152 -8.09 21.03 17.01
C GLU A 152 -8.83 20.45 15.78
N ASP A 153 -8.32 19.38 15.15
CA ASP A 153 -8.89 18.82 13.91
C ASP A 153 -8.69 17.30 13.89
N GLU A 154 -9.80 16.56 13.92
CA GLU A 154 -9.83 15.09 13.93
C GLU A 154 -9.24 14.48 12.65
N ASN A 155 -9.19 15.24 11.56
CA ASN A 155 -8.62 14.81 10.28
C ASN A 155 -7.13 15.18 10.13
N MET A 156 -6.51 15.76 11.16
CA MET A 156 -5.09 16.13 11.13
C MET A 156 -4.25 15.26 12.06
N LEU A 157 -3.12 14.80 11.53
CA LEU A 157 -2.05 14.18 12.31
C LEU A 157 -0.78 15.02 12.22
N GLU A 158 -0.08 15.15 13.33
CA GLU A 158 1.27 15.71 13.38
C GLU A 158 2.28 14.59 13.23
N ILE A 159 3.06 14.64 12.15
CA ILE A 159 4.13 13.68 11.84
C ILE A 159 5.47 14.26 12.28
N PHE A 160 6.21 13.50 13.10
CA PHE A 160 7.56 13.85 13.54
C PHE A 160 8.59 13.14 12.67
N PHE A 161 9.61 13.87 12.23
CA PHE A 161 10.63 13.32 11.36
C PHE A 161 12.01 13.91 11.64
N THR A 162 13.02 13.20 11.14
CA THR A 162 14.39 13.68 11.12
C THR A 162 14.93 13.66 9.70
N VAL A 163 15.87 14.55 9.43
CA VAL A 163 16.58 14.62 8.18
C VAL A 163 18.06 14.58 8.50
N LYS A 164 18.78 13.71 7.79
CA LYS A 164 20.22 13.50 7.93
C LYS A 164 20.89 13.66 6.58
N LEU A 165 22.17 14.01 6.57
CA LEU A 165 22.96 13.95 5.33
C LEU A 165 23.16 12.51 4.89
N ASN A 166 22.96 12.23 3.61
CA ASN A 166 23.33 10.97 3.01
C ASN A 166 24.84 10.98 2.69
N TYR A 167 25.68 10.57 3.66
CA TYR A 167 27.15 10.55 3.50
C TYR A 167 27.62 9.53 2.44
N GLU A 168 26.77 8.62 1.97
CA GLU A 168 27.09 7.71 0.86
C GLU A 168 27.24 8.49 -0.45
N TYR A 169 26.35 9.47 -0.69
CA TYR A 169 26.27 10.20 -1.96
C TYR A 169 26.65 11.69 -1.86
N THR A 170 26.78 12.23 -0.64
CA THR A 170 27.01 13.67 -0.41
C THR A 170 28.16 13.90 0.56
N LYS A 171 28.94 14.96 0.32
CA LYS A 171 30.04 15.40 1.20
C LYS A 171 29.61 16.62 2.00
N GLY A 172 29.70 16.53 3.32
CA GLY A 172 29.57 17.67 4.21
C GLY A 172 30.93 18.28 4.58
N VAL A 173 30.90 19.27 5.46
CA VAL A 173 32.08 19.73 6.20
C VAL A 173 32.62 18.60 7.08
N PHE A 174 33.88 18.71 7.48
CA PHE A 174 34.49 17.68 8.32
C PHE A 174 33.74 17.51 9.65
N GLU A 175 33.43 16.25 9.95
CA GLU A 175 32.86 15.79 11.21
C GLU A 175 33.42 14.42 11.56
N TRP A 176 33.61 14.18 12.85
CA TRP A 176 34.01 12.88 13.34
C TRP A 176 32.95 11.84 13.00
N LYS A 177 33.38 10.65 12.54
CA LYS A 177 32.47 9.54 12.13
C LYS A 177 31.44 9.18 13.20
N LYS A 178 31.80 9.31 14.50
CA LYS A 178 30.89 9.08 15.64
C LYS A 178 29.74 10.09 15.78
N TYR A 179 29.84 11.25 15.14
CA TYR A 179 28.81 12.29 15.16
C TYR A 179 27.93 12.26 13.91
N GLN A 180 28.45 11.76 12.78
CA GLN A 180 27.71 11.67 11.52
C GLN A 180 26.41 10.89 11.69
N GLY A 181 25.29 11.48 11.22
CA GLY A 181 23.95 10.88 11.31
C GLY A 181 23.30 10.90 12.70
N THR A 182 23.94 11.50 13.71
CA THR A 182 23.40 11.64 15.07
C THR A 182 22.89 13.05 15.33
N GLU A 183 22.17 13.27 16.43
CA GLU A 183 21.72 14.60 16.89
C GLU A 183 22.87 15.61 17.10
N LYS A 184 24.10 15.13 17.27
CA LYS A 184 25.31 15.97 17.41
C LYS A 184 25.91 16.39 16.06
N SER A 185 25.39 15.86 14.95
CA SER A 185 25.81 16.25 13.60
C SER A 185 25.36 17.67 13.28
N LYS A 186 26.19 18.39 12.55
CA LYS A 186 25.83 19.65 11.87
C LYS A 186 24.79 19.43 10.78
N TYR A 187 24.64 18.19 10.31
CA TYR A 187 23.66 17.77 9.32
C TYR A 187 22.58 16.89 9.94
N TYR A 188 22.01 17.36 11.04
CA TYR A 188 20.86 16.75 11.68
C TYR A 188 19.77 17.81 11.83
N TYR A 189 18.59 17.50 11.32
CA TYR A 189 17.40 18.32 11.47
C TYR A 189 16.28 17.47 12.04
N LYS A 190 15.52 18.03 12.97
CA LYS A 190 14.33 17.41 13.55
C LYS A 190 13.17 18.38 13.36
N GLY A 191 12.07 17.88 12.82
CA GLY A 191 10.90 18.69 12.53
C GLY A 191 9.62 17.92 12.77
N SER A 192 8.52 18.66 12.71
CA SER A 192 7.18 18.10 12.60
C SER A 192 6.37 18.88 11.56
N ARG A 193 5.37 18.22 10.97
CA ARG A 193 4.38 18.84 10.10
C ARG A 193 3.00 18.27 10.43
N LYS A 194 2.00 19.16 10.49
CA LYS A 194 0.60 18.77 10.53
C LYS A 194 0.14 18.45 9.10
N ILE A 195 -0.45 17.28 8.91
CA ILE A 195 -0.93 16.80 7.62
C ILE A 195 -2.42 16.49 7.78
N LYS A 196 -3.23 16.95 6.83
CA LYS A 196 -4.65 16.59 6.75
C LYS A 196 -4.79 15.29 5.97
N PHE A 197 -5.41 14.29 6.59
CA PHE A 197 -5.78 13.03 5.97
C PHE A 197 -7.29 13.09 5.71
N VAL A 198 -7.66 13.09 4.43
CA VAL A 198 -9.06 13.06 3.99
C VAL A 198 -9.22 11.78 3.20
N SER A 199 -10.04 10.88 3.71
CA SER A 199 -10.39 9.63 3.03
C SER A 199 -11.28 9.93 1.81
N LEU A 200 -10.87 9.40 0.65
CA LEU A 200 -11.60 9.57 -0.63
C LEU A 200 -12.52 8.38 -0.95
N SER A 201 -12.35 7.30 -0.20
CA SER A 201 -13.12 6.06 -0.32
C SER A 201 -13.44 5.51 1.06
N GLU A 202 -14.37 4.57 1.08
CA GLU A 202 -14.92 4.00 2.29
C GLU A 202 -13.90 3.08 2.97
N ASP A 203 -13.84 3.16 4.29
CA ASP A 203 -12.94 2.35 5.10
C ASP A 203 -13.60 1.00 5.45
N TRP A 204 -13.74 0.12 4.46
CA TRP A 204 -14.40 -1.18 4.66
C TRP A 204 -13.62 -2.15 5.53
N ASP A 205 -12.31 -2.20 5.30
CA ASP A 205 -11.47 -3.31 5.77
C ASP A 205 -10.62 -2.94 6.98
N SER A 206 -10.44 -1.63 7.24
CA SER A 206 -9.59 -1.16 8.34
C SER A 206 -10.39 -0.50 9.47
N ASN A 207 -11.66 -0.16 9.24
CA ASN A 207 -12.55 0.37 10.27
C ASN A 207 -13.02 -0.77 11.21
N PRO A 208 -12.58 -0.80 12.48
CA PRO A 208 -12.93 -1.87 13.41
C PRO A 208 -14.42 -1.88 13.75
N GLU A 209 -15.06 -0.71 13.77
CA GLU A 209 -16.48 -0.58 14.07
C GLU A 209 -17.36 -1.12 12.94
N PHE A 210 -16.96 -0.87 11.69
CA PHE A 210 -17.62 -1.47 10.53
C PHE A 210 -17.54 -3.00 10.57
N LEU A 211 -16.35 -3.56 10.81
CA LEU A 211 -16.16 -5.01 10.90
C LEU A 211 -16.96 -5.63 12.06
N ARG A 212 -17.02 -4.94 13.20
CA ARG A 212 -17.81 -5.36 14.36
C ARG A 212 -19.30 -5.40 14.03
N LEU A 213 -19.84 -4.29 13.52
CA LEU A 213 -21.26 -4.18 13.17
C LEU A 213 -21.68 -5.12 12.04
N LEU A 214 -20.80 -5.34 11.05
CA LEU A 214 -21.06 -6.29 9.96
C LEU A 214 -21.25 -7.71 10.52
N ASN A 215 -20.42 -8.11 11.49
CA ASN A 215 -20.55 -9.41 12.15
C ASN A 215 -21.81 -9.49 13.01
N GLU A 216 -22.10 -8.47 13.82
CA GLU A 216 -23.27 -8.43 14.71
C GLU A 216 -24.60 -8.43 13.95
N ARG A 217 -24.66 -7.73 12.81
CA ARG A 217 -25.86 -7.59 11.98
C ARG A 217 -25.93 -8.60 10.82
N SER A 218 -25.05 -9.59 10.81
CA SER A 218 -25.03 -10.64 9.77
C SER A 218 -26.33 -11.47 9.74
N GLU A 219 -26.94 -11.69 10.90
CA GLU A 219 -28.21 -12.42 11.00
C GLU A 219 -29.40 -11.61 10.47
N GLU A 220 -29.34 -10.27 10.55
CA GLU A 220 -30.39 -9.39 10.00
C GLU A 220 -30.48 -9.54 8.48
N ILE A 221 -29.33 -9.49 7.80
CA ILE A 221 -29.29 -9.65 6.35
C ILE A 221 -29.60 -11.09 5.93
N ALA A 222 -29.17 -12.10 6.70
CA ALA A 222 -29.54 -13.49 6.43
C ALA A 222 -31.07 -13.70 6.48
N LYS A 223 -31.78 -13.06 7.42
CA LYS A 223 -33.25 -13.11 7.50
C LYS A 223 -33.91 -12.49 6.27
N ILE A 224 -33.43 -11.34 5.80
CA ILE A 224 -33.94 -10.70 4.58
C ILE A 224 -33.76 -11.64 3.39
N ILE A 225 -32.61 -12.30 3.25
CA ILE A 225 -32.34 -13.18 2.09
C ILE A 225 -33.12 -14.50 2.17
N ARG A 226 -33.33 -15.05 3.38
CA ARG A 226 -34.11 -16.28 3.61
C ARG A 226 -35.61 -16.06 3.53
N HIS A 227 -36.07 -14.82 3.52
CA HIS A 227 -37.49 -14.49 3.41
C HIS A 227 -38.10 -15.11 2.14
N ARG A 228 -39.32 -15.63 2.26
CA ARG A 228 -40.08 -16.22 1.15
C ARG A 228 -41.53 -15.77 1.28
N ASP A 229 -41.94 -14.83 0.42
CA ASP A 229 -43.32 -14.34 0.38
C ASP A 229 -44.31 -15.38 -0.12
N SER A 230 -43.87 -16.24 -1.05
CA SER A 230 -44.72 -17.25 -1.67
C SER A 230 -44.16 -18.66 -1.44
N PRO A 231 -44.98 -19.63 -1.00
CA PRO A 231 -44.62 -21.05 -0.97
C PRO A 231 -44.23 -21.62 -2.34
N GLU A 232 -44.63 -20.95 -3.43
CA GLU A 232 -44.37 -21.34 -4.81
C GLU A 232 -43.01 -20.84 -5.34
N ASP A 233 -42.38 -19.88 -4.66
CA ASP A 233 -41.05 -19.34 -5.03
C ASP A 233 -39.92 -20.19 -4.43
N GLY A 234 -39.81 -21.44 -4.91
CA GLY A 234 -38.83 -22.39 -4.41
C GLY A 234 -37.36 -21.97 -4.64
N THR A 235 -37.10 -21.10 -5.62
CA THR A 235 -35.76 -20.56 -5.93
C THR A 235 -35.51 -19.20 -5.27
N GLY A 236 -36.54 -18.48 -4.84
CA GLY A 236 -36.44 -17.11 -4.32
C GLY A 236 -36.33 -16.05 -5.42
N GLU A 237 -36.47 -16.42 -6.69
CA GLU A 237 -36.22 -15.52 -7.82
C GLU A 237 -37.20 -14.35 -7.86
N GLN A 238 -38.46 -14.56 -7.47
CA GLN A 238 -39.44 -13.48 -7.39
C GLN A 238 -39.10 -12.53 -6.25
N TRP A 239 -38.73 -13.08 -5.09
CA TRP A 239 -38.28 -12.29 -3.95
C TRP A 239 -37.05 -11.43 -4.29
N PHE A 240 -35.99 -12.00 -4.86
CA PHE A 240 -34.75 -11.27 -5.16
C PHE A 240 -34.90 -10.21 -6.25
N ASN A 241 -35.93 -10.32 -7.11
CA ASN A 241 -36.28 -9.31 -8.10
C ASN A 241 -37.29 -8.27 -7.59
N SER A 242 -37.81 -8.42 -6.37
CA SER A 242 -38.79 -7.50 -5.79
C SER A 242 -38.16 -6.16 -5.37
N GLU A 243 -38.96 -5.10 -5.40
CA GLU A 243 -38.55 -3.80 -4.88
C GLU A 243 -38.36 -3.83 -3.35
N GLU A 244 -39.19 -4.62 -2.68
CA GLU A 244 -39.12 -4.80 -1.24
C GLU A 244 -37.78 -5.39 -0.80
N PHE A 245 -37.31 -6.47 -1.44
CA PHE A 245 -35.97 -7.03 -1.17
C PHE A 245 -34.88 -5.98 -1.36
N ARG A 246 -34.89 -5.26 -2.49
CA ARG A 246 -33.88 -4.23 -2.78
C ARG A 246 -33.88 -3.12 -1.71
N ASN A 247 -35.05 -2.65 -1.29
CA ASN A 247 -35.19 -1.60 -0.27
C ASN A 247 -34.74 -2.09 1.11
N GLN A 248 -35.14 -3.30 1.53
CA GLN A 248 -34.75 -3.85 2.83
C GLN A 248 -33.23 -4.03 2.92
N VAL A 249 -32.61 -4.59 1.87
CA VAL A 249 -31.14 -4.75 1.81
C VAL A 249 -30.44 -3.39 1.83
N PHE A 250 -30.95 -2.43 1.07
CA PHE A 250 -30.31 -1.11 0.99
C PHE A 250 -30.38 -0.36 2.31
N GLU A 251 -31.50 -0.43 3.03
CA GLU A 251 -31.64 0.16 4.36
C GLU A 251 -30.72 -0.50 5.39
N TRP A 252 -30.57 -1.83 5.35
CA TRP A 252 -29.57 -2.53 6.16
C TRP A 252 -28.15 -2.02 5.88
N PHE A 253 -27.78 -1.91 4.60
CA PHE A 253 -26.47 -1.41 4.18
C PHE A 253 -26.25 0.03 4.64
N LYS A 254 -27.21 0.93 4.39
CA LYS A 254 -27.15 2.33 4.78
C LYS A 254 -26.93 2.49 6.28
N LYS A 255 -27.69 1.76 7.10
CA LYS A 255 -27.51 1.76 8.56
C LYS A 255 -26.12 1.28 8.96
N LEU A 256 -25.64 0.19 8.36
CA LEU A 256 -24.30 -0.33 8.64
C LEU A 256 -23.22 0.72 8.37
N VAL A 257 -23.27 1.41 7.23
CA VAL A 257 -22.28 2.44 6.87
C VAL A 257 -22.36 3.66 7.79
N LEU A 258 -23.56 4.15 8.09
CA LEU A 258 -23.76 5.34 8.90
C LEU A 258 -23.38 5.12 10.37
N ASP A 259 -23.76 3.98 10.94
CA ASP A 259 -23.49 3.66 12.35
C ASP A 259 -22.00 3.40 12.61
N SER A 260 -21.28 2.86 11.61
CA SER A 260 -19.84 2.64 11.68
C SER A 260 -18.99 3.84 11.29
N ASN A 261 -19.60 4.89 10.73
CA ASN A 261 -18.90 6.00 10.09
C ASN A 261 -17.86 5.54 9.04
N ALA A 262 -18.20 4.53 8.24
CA ALA A 262 -17.30 3.97 7.23
C ALA A 262 -17.27 4.78 5.91
N GLN A 263 -18.10 5.80 5.78
CA GLN A 263 -18.13 6.68 4.61
C GLN A 263 -16.84 7.52 4.49
N PRO A 264 -16.51 8.01 3.29
CA PRO A 264 -15.35 8.88 3.09
C PRO A 264 -15.55 10.23 3.77
N ASP A 265 -14.47 10.87 4.21
CA ASP A 265 -14.52 12.20 4.83
C ASP A 265 -15.06 13.27 3.86
N LEU A 266 -14.91 13.03 2.55
CA LEU A 266 -15.49 13.87 1.51
C LEU A 266 -17.03 13.86 1.51
N TYR A 267 -17.65 12.78 2.00
CA TYR A 267 -19.10 12.57 2.02
C TYR A 267 -19.57 12.29 3.45
N ASP A 268 -19.31 13.23 4.36
CA ASP A 268 -19.70 13.10 5.75
C ASP A 268 -21.23 12.94 5.93
N LYS A 269 -21.62 12.19 6.97
CA LYS A 269 -23.02 11.83 7.26
C LYS A 269 -23.88 13.03 7.57
N GLU A 270 -23.32 14.18 7.96
CA GLU A 270 -24.10 15.37 8.27
C GLU A 270 -24.52 16.06 6.97
N SER A 271 -23.61 16.15 6.01
CA SER A 271 -23.79 16.85 4.74
C SER A 271 -24.34 15.99 3.60
N PHE A 272 -24.10 14.68 3.63
CA PHE A 272 -24.45 13.75 2.56
C PHE A 272 -25.35 12.60 3.05
N ASP A 273 -26.18 12.11 2.14
CA ASP A 273 -26.99 10.92 2.32
C ASP A 273 -26.55 9.82 1.34
N ILE A 274 -26.76 8.56 1.74
CA ILE A 274 -26.46 7.39 0.91
C ILE A 274 -27.75 6.99 0.19
N ILE A 275 -27.71 6.96 -1.14
CA ILE A 275 -28.87 6.65 -1.98
C ILE A 275 -28.54 5.57 -3.03
N PRO A 276 -29.54 4.83 -3.52
CA PRO A 276 -29.34 3.86 -4.60
C PRO A 276 -28.75 4.48 -5.86
N TYR A 277 -27.85 3.77 -6.53
CA TYR A 277 -27.36 4.17 -7.85
C TYR A 277 -28.15 3.46 -8.95
N LEU A 278 -29.03 4.20 -9.62
CA LEU A 278 -30.05 3.65 -10.53
C LEU A 278 -29.59 3.49 -11.99
N LYS A 279 -28.29 3.28 -12.27
CA LYS A 279 -27.81 3.19 -13.65
C LYS A 279 -28.46 2.06 -14.46
N ASN A 280 -28.84 0.96 -13.80
CA ASN A 280 -29.39 -0.25 -14.41
C ASN A 280 -30.72 -0.72 -13.77
N ASP A 281 -31.47 0.16 -13.11
CA ASP A 281 -32.68 -0.09 -12.29
C ASP A 281 -32.52 -1.03 -11.07
N ASN A 282 -31.60 -2.02 -11.15
CA ASN A 282 -31.26 -2.93 -10.06
C ASN A 282 -30.04 -2.44 -9.29
N PHE A 283 -30.27 -1.84 -8.13
CA PHE A 283 -29.23 -1.35 -7.21
C PHE A 283 -28.84 -2.37 -6.12
N VAL A 284 -29.56 -3.48 -6.01
CA VAL A 284 -29.19 -4.63 -5.20
C VAL A 284 -29.34 -5.87 -6.06
N VAL A 285 -28.34 -6.76 -6.03
CA VAL A 285 -28.35 -8.03 -6.75
C VAL A 285 -27.85 -9.15 -5.84
N TRP A 286 -28.65 -10.20 -5.69
CA TRP A 286 -28.25 -11.42 -5.02
C TRP A 286 -27.70 -12.43 -6.03
N ILE A 287 -26.48 -12.91 -5.81
CA ILE A 287 -25.75 -13.82 -6.70
C ILE A 287 -25.30 -15.05 -5.89
N PRO A 288 -26.16 -16.06 -5.72
CA PRO A 288 -25.80 -17.30 -5.06
C PRO A 288 -25.04 -18.21 -6.04
N ASN A 289 -23.71 -18.24 -5.94
CA ASN A 289 -22.87 -19.19 -6.69
C ASN A 289 -22.47 -20.35 -5.78
N LYS A 290 -22.24 -21.54 -6.36
CA LYS A 290 -21.80 -22.74 -5.60
C LYS A 290 -20.50 -22.44 -4.83
N GLY A 291 -20.62 -22.09 -3.55
CA GLY A 291 -19.53 -21.76 -2.64
C GLY A 291 -19.35 -20.28 -2.29
N LEU A 292 -20.03 -19.34 -2.97
CA LEU A 292 -19.97 -17.91 -2.67
C LEU A 292 -21.34 -17.26 -2.81
N ASN A 293 -21.86 -16.77 -1.69
CA ASN A 293 -23.14 -16.11 -1.55
C ASN A 293 -22.92 -14.60 -1.60
N ASN A 294 -22.94 -14.02 -2.80
CA ASN A 294 -22.56 -12.63 -3.02
C ASN A 294 -23.78 -11.72 -3.06
N LEU A 295 -23.75 -10.66 -2.26
CA LEU A 295 -24.71 -9.57 -2.27
C LEU A 295 -24.02 -8.32 -2.83
N GLN A 296 -24.45 -7.88 -4.00
CA GLN A 296 -23.95 -6.66 -4.64
C GLN A 296 -24.91 -5.50 -4.36
N ILE A 297 -24.35 -4.36 -3.97
CA ILE A 297 -25.08 -3.12 -3.69
C ILE A 297 -24.41 -1.97 -4.45
N ASP A 298 -25.20 -1.29 -5.29
CA ASP A 298 -24.79 -0.12 -6.07
C ASP A 298 -25.41 1.15 -5.45
N TYR A 299 -24.56 2.11 -5.08
CA TYR A 299 -24.95 3.29 -4.30
C TYR A 299 -24.18 4.54 -4.74
N GLN A 300 -24.64 5.71 -4.30
CA GLN A 300 -23.94 6.98 -4.47
C GLN A 300 -24.27 7.91 -3.29
N TYR A 301 -23.45 8.93 -3.09
CA TYR A 301 -23.68 9.99 -2.11
C TYR A 301 -24.42 11.15 -2.76
N ARG A 302 -25.41 11.70 -2.05
CA ARG A 302 -26.16 12.88 -2.47
C ARG A 302 -26.11 13.94 -1.38
N SER A 303 -25.80 15.18 -1.74
CA SER A 303 -25.82 16.27 -0.76
C SER A 303 -27.25 16.48 -0.23
N LYS A 304 -27.37 16.63 1.09
CA LYS A 304 -28.65 16.96 1.74
C LYS A 304 -29.08 18.40 1.48
N GLN A 305 -28.14 19.30 1.17
CA GLN A 305 -28.41 20.71 0.91
C GLN A 305 -28.80 20.95 -0.56
N ASN A 306 -28.13 20.26 -1.49
CA ASN A 306 -28.42 20.35 -2.92
C ASN A 306 -28.48 18.95 -3.55
N SER A 307 -29.69 18.50 -3.88
CA SER A 307 -29.93 17.17 -4.44
C SER A 307 -29.29 16.93 -5.81
N GLU A 308 -28.85 17.99 -6.52
CA GLU A 308 -28.14 17.89 -7.79
C GLU A 308 -26.67 17.49 -7.61
N ILE A 309 -26.11 17.68 -6.41
CA ILE A 309 -24.73 17.29 -6.11
C ILE A 309 -24.72 15.81 -5.75
N LEU A 310 -24.20 15.01 -6.68
CA LEU A 310 -24.09 13.56 -6.59
C LEU A 310 -22.62 13.13 -6.72
N SER A 311 -22.22 12.11 -5.97
CA SER A 311 -20.96 11.43 -6.23
C SER A 311 -21.06 10.56 -7.48
N GLU A 312 -19.92 10.09 -7.97
CA GLU A 312 -19.89 8.94 -8.88
C GLU A 312 -20.54 7.70 -8.23
N GLY A 313 -21.11 6.83 -9.05
CA GLY A 313 -21.70 5.57 -8.61
C GLY A 313 -20.64 4.58 -8.12
N ARG A 314 -20.92 3.95 -6.99
CA ARG A 314 -20.03 3.02 -6.28
C ARG A 314 -20.70 1.66 -6.12
N ARG A 315 -19.87 0.63 -5.91
CA ARG A 315 -20.32 -0.77 -5.73
C ARG A 315 -19.63 -1.40 -4.54
N LYS A 316 -20.41 -2.02 -3.66
CA LYS A 316 -19.91 -2.91 -2.61
C LYS A 316 -20.45 -4.32 -2.82
N ILE A 317 -19.57 -5.30 -2.68
CA ILE A 317 -19.93 -6.73 -2.71
C ILE A 317 -19.65 -7.29 -1.32
N PHE A 318 -20.66 -7.94 -0.74
CA PHE A 318 -20.55 -8.69 0.50
C PHE A 318 -20.62 -10.18 0.20
N THR A 319 -19.80 -10.97 0.89
CA THR A 319 -19.95 -12.42 0.95
C THR A 319 -20.74 -12.76 2.21
N ILE A 320 -21.99 -13.17 2.06
CA ILE A 320 -22.86 -13.49 3.21
C ILE A 320 -22.73 -14.97 3.54
N GLN A 321 -22.28 -15.26 4.76
CA GLN A 321 -22.17 -16.63 5.25
C GLN A 321 -23.51 -17.13 5.81
N ASN A 322 -23.72 -18.44 5.78
CA ASN A 322 -24.88 -19.11 6.38
C ASN A 322 -26.21 -18.53 5.89
N VAL A 323 -26.52 -18.63 4.60
CA VAL A 323 -27.81 -18.18 4.06
C VAL A 323 -28.64 -19.34 3.59
#